data_AF-A0A9X8QZZ8-F1
#
_entry.id   AF-A0A9X8QZZ8-F1
#
_cell.length_a   1.000
_cell.length_b   1.000
_cell.length_c   1.000
_cell.angle_alpha   90.00
_cell.angle_beta   90.00
_cell.angle_gamma   90.00
#
_symmetry.space_group_name_H-M   'P 1'
#
loop_
_entity.id
_entity.type
_entity.pdbx_description
1 polymer ?
#
loop_
_entity_poly.entity_id
_entity_poly.type
_entity_poly.pdbx_seq_one_letter_code
_entity_poly.pdbx_strand_id
1 'polypeptide(L)'
;MRIGELSERTGTPRRLLRYYEEQGLIAAARTPNGYRDYDERFVDRVLQIRGLLDAGLPTRLIRQILPCLDKPRTIYFPDATPEMLATLAHERDRMADRIGCLTRNRDAIAEYLDAVLAYNRGDAGQTADPGAAGESGGTGRVVGSGAGRPTG
;
A
#
# COMPACT_ATOMS: atom_id res chain seq x y z
N MET A 1 -14.83 15.92 19.64
CA MET A 1 -13.35 16.01 19.66
C MET A 1 -12.84 17.33 19.09
N ARG A 2 -11.69 17.82 19.58
CA ARG A 2 -11.01 19.00 18.99
C ARG A 2 -10.18 18.60 17.76
N ILE A 3 -9.78 19.58 16.94
CA ILE A 3 -8.89 19.35 15.78
C ILE A 3 -7.56 18.70 16.17
N GLY A 4 -7.07 18.95 17.39
CA GLY A 4 -5.86 18.32 17.91
C GLY A 4 -6.03 16.82 18.12
N GLU A 5 -7.11 16.43 18.78
CA GLU A 5 -7.49 15.04 19.00
C GLU A 5 -7.78 14.31 17.68
N LEU A 6 -8.50 14.97 16.74
CA LEU A 6 -8.73 14.42 15.40
C LEU A 6 -7.40 14.18 14.64
N SER A 7 -6.43 15.09 14.81
CA SER A 7 -5.11 14.99 14.20
C SER A 7 -4.32 13.80 14.74
N GLU A 8 -4.35 13.59 16.05
CA GLU A 8 -3.69 12.46 16.71
C GLU A 8 -4.32 11.13 16.29
N ARG A 9 -5.65 11.05 16.26
CA ARG A 9 -6.38 9.81 15.90
C ARG A 9 -6.24 9.42 14.44
N THR A 10 -6.14 10.40 13.53
CA THR A 10 -6.07 10.14 12.08
C THR A 10 -4.64 10.18 11.55
N GLY A 11 -3.66 10.55 12.39
CA GLY A 11 -2.28 10.83 11.96
C GLY A 11 -2.17 11.94 10.92
N THR A 12 -3.22 12.77 10.77
CA THR A 12 -3.30 13.81 9.74
C THR A 12 -2.92 15.15 10.36
N PRO A 13 -1.98 15.92 9.78
CA PRO A 13 -1.58 17.21 10.33
C PRO A 13 -2.77 18.18 10.44
N ARG A 14 -2.82 18.96 11.52
CA ARG A 14 -3.88 19.98 11.75
C ARG A 14 -4.06 20.94 10.56
N ARG A 15 -2.97 21.29 9.85
CA ARG A 15 -3.02 22.12 8.64
C ARG A 15 -3.82 21.44 7.52
N LEU A 16 -3.65 20.14 7.34
CA LEU A 16 -4.36 19.37 6.32
C LEU A 16 -5.82 19.16 6.70
N LEU A 17 -6.12 18.96 7.99
CA LEU A 17 -7.50 18.94 8.48
C LEU A 17 -8.23 20.28 8.24
N ARG A 18 -7.57 21.42 8.47
CA ARG A 18 -8.13 22.74 8.13
C ARG A 18 -8.39 22.89 6.64
N TYR A 19 -7.46 22.42 5.81
CA TYR A 19 -7.67 22.38 4.37
C TYR A 19 -8.90 21.53 3.99
N TYR A 20 -9.07 20.34 4.58
CA TYR A 20 -10.28 19.53 4.34
C TYR A 20 -11.56 20.24 4.76
N GLU A 21 -11.53 21.01 5.85
CA GLU A 21 -12.67 21.83 6.28
C GLU A 21 -12.97 22.96 5.29
N GLU A 22 -11.94 23.67 4.81
CA GLU A 22 -12.07 24.73 3.78
C GLU A 22 -12.61 24.19 2.45
N GLN A 23 -12.24 22.97 2.07
CA GLN A 23 -12.75 22.31 0.87
C GLN A 23 -14.16 21.72 1.06
N GLY A 24 -14.71 21.76 2.28
CA GLY A 24 -16.03 21.22 2.64
C GLY A 24 -16.07 19.70 2.71
N LEU A 25 -14.93 19.04 2.89
CA LEU A 25 -14.84 17.58 3.03
C LEU A 25 -15.16 17.12 4.45
N ILE A 26 -14.85 17.96 5.44
CA ILE A 26 -15.22 17.78 6.85
C ILE A 26 -15.89 19.07 7.34
N ALA A 27 -16.74 18.98 8.36
CA ALA A 27 -17.40 20.15 8.92
C ALA A 27 -17.44 20.06 10.45
N ALA A 28 -16.85 21.02 11.14
CA ALA A 28 -16.96 21.10 12.59
C ALA A 28 -18.36 21.59 12.98
N ALA A 29 -19.00 20.92 13.93
CA ALA A 29 -20.15 21.49 14.61
C ALA A 29 -19.68 22.62 15.53
N ARG A 30 -20.48 23.69 15.62
CA ARG A 30 -20.26 24.71 16.65
C ARG A 30 -20.99 24.29 17.91
N THR A 31 -20.24 24.15 18.99
CA THR A 31 -20.82 23.95 20.32
C THR A 31 -21.49 25.24 20.80
N PRO A 32 -22.45 25.17 21.75
CA PRO A 32 -23.07 26.35 22.36
C PRO A 32 -22.05 27.32 22.96
N ASN A 33 -20.89 26.81 23.41
CA ASN A 33 -19.78 27.59 23.97
C ASN A 33 -18.86 28.20 22.89
N GLY A 34 -19.25 28.18 21.61
CA GLY A 34 -18.51 28.81 20.51
C GLY A 34 -17.30 28.03 19.99
N TYR A 35 -17.02 26.86 20.55
CA TYR A 35 -15.91 26.02 20.12
C TYR A 35 -16.27 25.09 18.96
N ARG A 36 -15.27 24.80 18.11
CA ARG A 36 -15.35 23.77 17.07
C ARG A 36 -15.23 22.39 17.68
N ASP A 37 -16.17 21.53 17.34
CA ASP A 37 -16.21 20.14 17.77
C ASP A 37 -16.46 19.23 16.57
N TYR A 38 -15.63 18.20 16.46
CA TYR A 38 -15.73 17.17 15.43
C TYR A 38 -16.34 15.91 16.06
N ASP A 39 -17.33 15.35 15.41
CA ASP A 39 -17.88 14.03 15.75
C ASP A 39 -16.85 12.91 15.44
N GLU A 40 -16.95 11.79 16.14
CA GLU A 40 -16.17 10.57 15.95
C GLU A 40 -16.19 10.07 14.50
N ARG A 41 -17.31 10.26 13.81
CA ARG A 41 -17.50 9.93 12.39
C ARG A 41 -16.48 10.60 11.47
N PHE A 42 -15.89 11.73 11.87
CA PHE A 42 -14.87 12.40 11.06
C PHE A 42 -13.53 11.67 11.07
N VAL A 43 -13.28 10.76 12.01
CA VAL A 43 -12.06 9.93 12.00
C VAL A 43 -12.07 9.02 10.78
N ASP A 44 -13.11 8.21 10.63
CA ASP A 44 -13.28 7.31 9.49
C ASP A 44 -13.32 8.09 8.17
N ARG A 45 -14.01 9.23 8.16
CA ARG A 45 -14.08 10.11 6.99
C ARG A 45 -12.71 10.62 6.55
N VAL A 46 -11.87 11.07 7.48
CA VAL A 46 -10.52 11.57 7.17
C VAL A 46 -9.63 10.43 6.64
N LEU A 47 -9.74 9.23 7.21
CA LEU A 47 -9.01 8.06 6.72
C LEU A 47 -9.44 7.68 5.29
N GLN A 48 -10.74 7.75 4.98
CA GLN A 48 -11.25 7.54 3.62
C GLN A 48 -10.75 8.60 2.64
N ILE A 49 -10.81 9.89 3.01
CA ILE A 49 -10.28 10.99 2.18
C ILE A 49 -8.81 10.73 1.85
N ARG A 50 -8.02 10.33 2.84
CA ARG A 50 -6.60 10.01 2.65
C ARG A 50 -6.41 8.84 1.71
N GLY A 51 -7.14 7.74 1.89
CA GLY A 51 -7.08 6.59 0.98
C GLY A 51 -7.39 6.97 -0.47
N LEU A 52 -8.39 7.85 -0.69
CA LEU A 52 -8.74 8.34 -2.02
C LEU A 52 -7.68 9.28 -2.61
N LEU A 53 -7.06 10.14 -1.79
CA LEU A 53 -5.96 10.99 -2.22
C LEU A 53 -4.72 10.15 -2.59
N ASP A 54 -4.40 9.15 -1.77
CA ASP A 54 -3.29 8.20 -2.01
C ASP A 54 -3.53 7.37 -3.28
N ALA A 55 -4.80 7.12 -3.62
CA ALA A 55 -5.22 6.48 -4.86
C ALA A 55 -5.14 7.41 -6.09
N GLY A 56 -4.91 8.71 -5.90
CA GLY A 56 -4.70 9.69 -6.97
C GLY A 56 -5.94 10.52 -7.33
N LEU A 57 -7.06 10.38 -6.61
CA LEU A 57 -8.24 11.19 -6.89
C LEU A 57 -8.00 12.65 -6.47
N PRO A 58 -8.36 13.64 -7.31
CA PRO A 58 -8.32 15.04 -6.91
C PRO A 58 -9.41 15.34 -5.88
N THR A 59 -9.13 16.27 -4.97
CA THR A 59 -10.03 16.73 -3.89
C THR A 59 -11.46 17.05 -4.39
N ARG A 60 -11.59 17.62 -5.60
CA ARG A 60 -12.88 17.94 -6.23
C ARG A 60 -13.72 16.69 -6.48
N LEU A 61 -13.12 15.59 -6.93
CA LEU A 61 -13.79 14.30 -7.14
C LEU A 61 -14.15 13.65 -5.80
N ILE A 62 -13.23 13.70 -4.84
CA ILE A 62 -13.44 13.16 -3.49
C ILE A 62 -14.67 13.79 -2.85
N ARG A 63 -14.83 15.12 -2.95
CA ARG A 63 -16.02 15.82 -2.43
C ARG A 63 -17.33 15.28 -2.99
N GLN A 64 -17.35 14.87 -4.26
CA GLN A 64 -18.56 14.38 -4.92
C GLN A 64 -18.87 12.93 -4.58
N ILE A 65 -17.84 12.12 -4.34
CA ILE A 65 -17.98 10.69 -4.02
C ILE A 65 -18.19 10.44 -2.53
N LEU A 66 -17.65 11.29 -1.65
CA LEU A 66 -17.77 11.12 -0.20
C LEU A 66 -19.21 10.88 0.30
N PRO A 67 -20.25 11.62 -0.15
CA PRO A 67 -21.63 11.35 0.24
C PRO A 67 -22.10 9.92 -0.08
N CYS A 68 -21.57 9.32 -1.16
CA CYS A 68 -21.88 7.96 -1.56
C CYS A 68 -21.22 6.91 -0.65
N LEU A 69 -20.05 7.22 -0.08
CA LEU A 69 -19.33 6.34 0.83
C LEU A 69 -19.98 6.30 2.22
N ASP A 70 -20.53 7.41 2.69
CA ASP A 70 -21.27 7.47 3.96
C ASP A 70 -22.64 6.77 3.89
N LYS A 71 -23.27 6.74 2.70
CA LYS A 71 -24.61 6.19 2.46
C LYS A 71 -24.61 5.38 1.16
N PRO A 72 -24.36 4.06 1.21
CA PRO A 72 -24.18 3.22 0.01
C PRO A 72 -25.42 3.10 -0.89
N ARG A 73 -26.57 3.69 -0.52
CA ARG A 73 -27.84 3.63 -1.28
C ARG A 73 -28.33 4.97 -1.81
N THR A 74 -27.59 6.06 -1.59
CA THR A 74 -27.99 7.40 -2.09
C THR A 74 -27.00 7.86 -3.14
N ILE A 75 -27.16 7.34 -4.35
CA ILE A 75 -26.45 7.86 -5.53
C ILE A 75 -27.17 9.15 -5.93
N TYR A 76 -26.67 10.30 -5.49
CA TYR A 76 -27.18 11.60 -5.91
C TYR A 76 -26.06 12.38 -6.57
N PHE A 77 -26.03 12.33 -7.91
CA PHE A 77 -25.21 13.21 -8.73
C PHE A 77 -26.15 14.12 -9.53
N PRO A 78 -26.60 15.26 -8.97
CA PRO A 78 -27.45 16.17 -9.72
C PRO A 78 -26.73 16.74 -10.97
N ASP A 79 -25.39 16.78 -10.95
CA ASP A 79 -24.56 17.43 -11.98
C ASP A 79 -23.38 16.55 -12.47
N ALA A 80 -23.54 15.22 -12.60
CA ALA A 80 -22.48 14.39 -13.18
C ALA A 80 -22.32 14.70 -14.67
N THR A 81 -21.24 15.39 -15.03
CA THR A 81 -20.90 15.64 -16.44
C THR A 81 -20.20 14.42 -17.06
N PRO A 82 -20.30 14.21 -18.38
CA PRO A 82 -19.59 13.14 -19.08
C PRO A 82 -18.07 13.17 -18.84
N GLU A 83 -17.46 14.36 -18.76
CA GLU A 83 -16.03 14.53 -18.49
C GLU A 83 -15.67 14.06 -17.07
N MET A 84 -16.55 14.31 -16.11
CA MET A 84 -16.40 13.82 -14.74
C MET A 84 -16.39 12.30 -14.69
N LEU A 85 -17.36 11.67 -15.37
CA LEU A 85 -17.48 10.22 -15.45
C LEU A 85 -16.27 9.59 -16.15
N ALA A 86 -15.79 10.21 -17.24
CA ALA A 86 -14.58 9.78 -17.93
C ALA A 86 -13.35 9.86 -17.02
N THR A 87 -13.22 10.94 -16.24
CA THR A 87 -12.12 11.10 -15.26
C THR A 87 -12.20 10.01 -14.18
N LEU A 88 -13.38 9.73 -13.65
CA LEU A 88 -13.56 8.68 -12.63
C LEU A 88 -13.28 7.28 -13.17
N ALA A 89 -13.72 6.98 -14.39
CA ALA A 89 -13.41 5.72 -15.05
C ALA A 89 -11.89 5.57 -15.27
N HIS A 90 -11.23 6.64 -15.72
CA HIS A 90 -9.78 6.67 -15.91
C HIS A 90 -9.01 6.42 -14.61
N GLU A 91 -9.37 7.12 -13.53
CA GLU A 91 -8.72 6.92 -12.24
C GLU A 91 -8.99 5.52 -11.68
N ARG A 92 -10.21 4.98 -11.84
CA ARG A 92 -10.52 3.58 -11.49
C ARG A 92 -9.62 2.60 -12.23
N ASP A 93 -9.45 2.76 -13.54
CA ASP A 93 -8.65 1.85 -14.35
C ASP A 93 -7.17 1.93 -13.96
N ARG A 94 -6.67 3.14 -13.72
CA ARG A 94 -5.31 3.37 -13.20
C ARG A 94 -5.09 2.69 -11.83
N MET A 95 -6.09 2.73 -10.94
CA MET A 95 -6.02 2.02 -9.65
C MET A 95 -5.98 0.51 -9.86
N ALA A 96 -6.81 -0.02 -10.77
CA ALA A 96 -6.83 -1.44 -11.09
C ALA A 96 -5.47 -1.92 -11.63
N ASP A 97 -4.84 -1.16 -12.53
CA ASP A 97 -3.51 -1.46 -13.05
C ASP A 97 -2.45 -1.48 -11.94
N ARG A 98 -2.50 -0.50 -11.03
CA ARG A 98 -1.56 -0.42 -9.90
C ARG A 98 -1.77 -1.57 -8.92
N ILE A 99 -3.01 -1.95 -8.64
CA ILE A 99 -3.35 -3.13 -7.83
C ILE A 99 -2.77 -4.39 -8.49
N GLY A 100 -2.92 -4.55 -9.80
CA GLY A 100 -2.35 -5.67 -10.54
C GLY A 100 -0.83 -5.75 -10.42
N CYS A 101 -0.13 -4.61 -10.55
CA CYS A 101 1.31 -4.54 -10.36
C CYS A 101 1.74 -4.90 -8.93
N LEU A 102 1.10 -4.30 -7.92
CA LEU A 102 1.41 -4.56 -6.51
C LEU A 102 1.12 -6.01 -6.11
N THR A 103 0.05 -6.60 -6.66
CA THR A 103 -0.30 -8.01 -6.44
C THR A 103 0.79 -8.93 -6.97
N ARG A 104 1.24 -8.73 -8.22
CA ARG A 104 2.35 -9.50 -8.80
C ARG A 104 3.63 -9.40 -7.99
N ASN A 105 3.98 -8.19 -7.54
CA ASN A 105 5.18 -7.99 -6.72
C ASN A 105 5.06 -8.67 -5.36
N ARG A 106 3.90 -8.57 -4.71
CA ARG A 106 3.62 -9.27 -3.44
C ARG A 106 3.78 -10.78 -3.62
N ASP A 107 3.22 -11.33 -4.69
CA ASP A 107 3.25 -12.77 -4.96
C ASP A 107 4.68 -13.25 -5.23
N ALA A 108 5.47 -12.49 -6.00
CA ALA A 108 6.89 -12.79 -6.22
C ALA A 108 7.73 -12.75 -4.93
N ILE A 109 7.45 -11.78 -4.04
CA ILE A 109 8.11 -11.70 -2.72
C ILE A 109 7.71 -12.90 -1.85
N ALA A 110 6.44 -13.31 -1.89
CA ALA A 110 5.97 -14.46 -1.15
C ALA A 110 6.65 -15.76 -1.62
N GLU A 111 6.74 -15.99 -2.93
CA GLU A 111 7.45 -17.14 -3.51
C GLU A 111 8.94 -17.16 -3.12
N TYR A 112 9.60 -16.00 -3.15
CA TYR A 112 10.99 -15.89 -2.71
C TYR A 112 11.16 -16.27 -1.23
N LEU A 113 10.26 -15.77 -0.36
CA LEU A 113 10.29 -16.08 1.07
C LEU A 113 10.07 -17.58 1.32
N ASP A 114 9.11 -18.19 0.61
CA ASP A 114 8.83 -19.62 0.73
C ASP A 114 10.05 -20.46 0.33
N ALA A 115 10.74 -20.09 -0.76
CA ALA A 115 11.96 -20.77 -1.19
C ALA A 115 13.10 -20.66 -0.18
N VAL A 116 13.34 -19.47 0.37
CA VAL A 116 14.40 -19.24 1.37
C VAL A 116 14.10 -19.99 2.68
N LEU A 117 12.85 -19.98 3.14
CA LEU A 117 12.45 -20.69 4.35
C LEU A 117 12.52 -22.21 4.18
N ALA A 118 12.19 -22.73 2.99
CA ALA A 118 12.33 -24.14 2.66
C ALA A 118 13.81 -24.58 2.64
N TYR A 119 14.70 -23.77 2.04
CA TYR A 119 16.14 -24.01 2.06
C TYR A 119 16.68 -24.06 3.49
N ASN A 120 16.34 -23.06 4.32
CA ASN A 120 16.79 -22.99 5.71
C ASN A 120 16.28 -24.15 6.57
N ARG A 121 15.08 -24.69 6.27
CA ARG A 121 14.53 -25.86 6.95
C ARG A 121 15.21 -27.16 6.50
N GLY A 122 15.61 -27.25 5.24
CA GLY A 122 16.36 -28.38 4.69
C GLY A 122 17.79 -28.47 5.21
N ASP A 123 18.45 -27.32 5.43
CA ASP A 123 19.84 -27.25 5.90
C ASP A 123 20.00 -27.57 7.41
N ALA A 124 18.93 -27.40 8.20
CA ALA A 124 18.90 -27.79 9.61
C ALA A 124 18.98 -29.32 9.85
N GLY A 125 18.89 -30.14 8.78
CA GLY A 125 19.00 -31.60 8.84
C GLY A 125 20.39 -32.18 8.55
N GLN A 126 21.39 -31.36 8.23
CA GLN A 126 22.71 -31.81 7.79
C GLN A 126 23.86 -31.20 8.62
N THR A 127 23.75 -31.24 9.95
CA THR A 127 24.89 -31.03 10.87
C THR A 127 25.00 -32.12 11.94
N ALA A 128 24.47 -33.31 11.67
CA ALA A 128 24.79 -34.51 12.45
C ALA A 128 26.06 -35.16 11.89
N ASP A 129 27.16 -34.86 12.57
CA ASP A 129 28.48 -35.48 12.51
C ASP A 129 28.44 -37.01 12.34
N PRO A 130 29.35 -37.58 11.53
CA PRO A 130 30.07 -38.75 11.99
C PRO A 130 31.58 -38.57 11.79
N GLY A 131 32.28 -38.35 12.90
CA GLY A 131 33.68 -38.71 12.97
C GLY A 131 33.87 -40.20 12.71
N ALA A 132 34.68 -40.55 11.70
CA ALA A 132 35.74 -41.55 11.81
C ALA A 132 36.48 -41.78 10.47
N ALA A 133 37.81 -41.63 10.55
CA ALA A 133 38.86 -42.42 9.90
C ALA A 133 39.20 -42.21 8.41
N GLY A 134 40.48 -41.92 8.16
CA GLY A 134 41.15 -42.32 6.91
C GLY A 134 42.27 -41.41 6.43
N GLU A 135 43.41 -41.40 7.11
CA GLU A 135 44.68 -40.91 6.55
C GLU A 135 45.12 -41.72 5.31
N SER A 136 46.11 -41.15 4.60
CA SER A 136 46.83 -41.60 3.39
C SER A 136 46.22 -41.07 2.08
N GLY A 137 46.90 -40.30 1.24
CA GLY A 137 48.33 -40.26 0.90
C GLY A 137 48.43 -40.53 -0.60
N GLY A 138 48.82 -39.55 -1.43
CA GLY A 138 48.95 -39.81 -2.87
C GLY A 138 49.01 -38.58 -3.76
N THR A 139 50.23 -38.12 -4.01
CA THR A 139 50.64 -37.15 -5.03
C THR A 139 50.39 -37.61 -6.47
N GLY A 140 50.00 -36.69 -7.37
CA GLY A 140 50.12 -36.85 -8.83
C GLY A 140 49.36 -35.73 -9.58
N ARG A 141 49.98 -34.61 -9.96
CA ARG A 141 50.79 -34.38 -11.18
C ARG A 141 49.95 -34.20 -12.49
N VAL A 142 49.74 -32.92 -12.88
CA VAL A 142 50.16 -32.27 -14.17
C VAL A 142 49.30 -32.38 -15.46
N VAL A 143 49.04 -31.16 -16.00
CA VAL A 143 48.65 -30.62 -17.35
C VAL A 143 47.31 -30.92 -18.03
N GLY A 144 46.76 -29.83 -18.58
CA GLY A 144 46.06 -29.80 -19.88
C GLY A 144 45.00 -28.69 -19.91
N SER A 145 45.34 -27.40 -20.04
CA SER A 145 45.54 -26.69 -21.32
C SER A 145 44.53 -27.06 -22.40
N GLY A 146 43.57 -26.16 -22.68
CA GLY A 146 42.59 -26.30 -23.76
C GLY A 146 41.76 -25.05 -23.94
N ALA A 147 42.21 -24.19 -24.86
CA ALA A 147 41.59 -22.94 -25.29
C ALA A 147 40.23 -23.14 -25.99
N GLY A 148 39.39 -22.10 -25.98
CA GLY A 148 38.21 -22.05 -26.85
C GLY A 148 37.22 -20.94 -26.50
N ARG A 149 37.51 -19.71 -26.90
CA ARG A 149 36.58 -18.58 -27.00
C ARG A 149 36.08 -18.49 -28.47
N PRO A 150 35.20 -17.55 -28.86
CA PRO A 150 33.74 -17.54 -28.80
C PRO A 150 33.09 -17.51 -30.22
N THR A 151 31.80 -17.15 -30.27
CA THR A 151 31.00 -16.56 -31.40
C THR A 151 30.03 -17.46 -32.16
N GLY A 152 28.83 -16.90 -32.32
CA GLY A 152 27.63 -17.39 -33.00
C GLY A 152 26.48 -16.51 -32.57
#